data_AF-A0A1G7UPF2-F1
#
_entry.id   AF-A0A1G7UPF2-F1
#
_cell.length_a   1.000
_cell.length_b   1.000
_cell.length_c   1.000
_cell.angle_alpha   90.00
_cell.angle_beta   90.00
_cell.angle_gamma   90.00
#
_symmetry.space_group_name_H-M   'P 1'
#
loop_
_entity.id
_entity.type
_entity.pdbx_description
1 polymer ?
#
loop_
_entity_poly.entity_id
_entity_poly.type
_entity_poly.pdbx_seq_one_letter_code
_entity_poly.pdbx_strand_id
1 'polypeptide(L)'
;MFGHCLHRYRRAAGLSQAKLAAASGMSVRALRDLENGRAAAPQERSAGLLATALGLDEHETTSFLLLAKDGRRRSGRGEHRALLYTLPAVSRLAGRQDELRWLASGAGDGGVVAVWGAPGTGKTALAVTAAHQLSRWFPDGCLAIDLHGTDDRPTAPHSALERLLTWLGVPGDRVPRSEDGRAALYRTMLRDRRVLVVLDDARDESQVEPLLSDSGRSLVLVTSRRLLSKVSARQLPLDVLSKQAAADLVASIAGEDVVRQDPEGTEELVSLCGRLPLALRIVGNRLASWREPVSHLAGQLRDERLRLDTLSVGDLAVRPAFEVSFRQLTPRARRVFRRLSLIPEADFGSDLAVAAAGLPPGEVAGALCELVEMSLLSVGPSPTRLRFHDLVRLFARERFLADEPERTRERLRDSFHSHELMTAGVRRRSPRVSRAEDRVARTSATETEADDE
;
A
#
# COMPACT_ATOMS: atom_id res chain seq x y z
N MET A 1 -38.99 2.92 8.41
CA MET A 1 -39.18 2.32 9.76
C MET A 1 -40.04 3.23 10.64
N PHE A 2 -39.59 4.42 11.04
CA PHE A 2 -40.39 5.33 11.88
C PHE A 2 -41.71 5.78 11.22
N GLY A 3 -41.68 6.21 9.96
CA GLY A 3 -42.89 6.65 9.22
C GLY A 3 -44.01 5.62 9.14
N HIS A 4 -43.68 4.34 8.93
CA HIS A 4 -44.64 3.23 8.97
C HIS A 4 -45.25 3.02 10.35
N CYS A 5 -44.44 3.15 11.40
CA CYS A 5 -44.89 3.02 12.79
C CYS A 5 -45.87 4.15 13.16
N LEU A 6 -45.52 5.39 12.80
CA LEU A 6 -46.38 6.58 12.95
C LEU A 6 -47.70 6.41 12.20
N HIS A 7 -47.65 5.95 10.94
CA HIS A 7 -48.85 5.72 10.13
C HIS A 7 -49.76 4.65 10.77
N ARG A 8 -49.18 3.56 11.28
CA ARG A 8 -49.91 2.47 11.95
C ARG A 8 -50.62 2.94 13.21
N TYR A 9 -49.92 3.62 14.11
CA TYR A 9 -50.54 4.12 15.35
C TYR A 9 -51.60 5.19 15.08
N ARG A 10 -51.36 6.08 14.12
CA ARG A 10 -52.37 7.08 13.73
C ARG A 10 -53.65 6.42 13.20
N ARG A 11 -53.51 5.36 12.38
CA ARG A 11 -54.65 4.61 11.85
C ARG A 11 -55.41 3.87 12.95
N ALA A 12 -54.70 3.26 13.90
CA ALA A 12 -55.31 2.58 15.05
C ALA A 12 -56.09 3.55 15.95
N ALA A 13 -55.58 4.77 16.15
CA ALA A 13 -56.26 5.83 16.90
C ALA A 13 -57.39 6.53 16.13
N GLY A 14 -57.69 6.15 14.88
CA GLY A 14 -58.75 6.75 14.07
C GLY A 14 -58.49 8.21 13.67
N LEU A 15 -57.24 8.69 13.75
CA LEU A 15 -56.90 10.09 13.51
C LEU A 15 -56.55 10.35 12.03
N SER A 16 -57.03 11.46 11.48
CA SER A 16 -56.50 11.99 10.22
C SER A 16 -55.17 12.71 10.45
N GLN A 17 -54.35 12.91 9.41
CA GLN A 17 -53.12 13.70 9.54
C GLN A 17 -53.40 15.12 10.05
N ALA A 18 -54.55 15.72 9.71
CA ALA A 18 -54.98 17.02 10.21
C ALA A 18 -55.36 17.00 11.70
N LYS A 19 -56.05 15.96 12.17
CA LYS A 19 -56.39 15.81 13.59
C LYS A 19 -55.15 15.55 14.45
N LEU A 20 -54.23 14.71 13.99
CA LEU A 20 -52.97 14.45 14.70
C LEU A 20 -52.06 15.69 14.71
N ALA A 21 -52.03 16.47 13.62
CA ALA A 21 -51.31 17.75 13.56
C ALA A 21 -51.80 18.71 14.64
N ALA A 22 -53.13 18.91 14.73
CA ALA A 22 -53.74 19.78 15.73
C ALA A 22 -53.44 19.30 17.17
N ALA A 23 -53.50 18.00 17.43
CA ALA A 23 -53.27 17.43 18.76
C ALA A 23 -51.79 17.43 19.20
N SER A 24 -50.85 17.29 18.26
CA SER A 24 -49.40 17.25 18.54
C SER A 24 -48.70 18.61 18.41
N GLY A 25 -49.39 19.64 17.90
CA GLY A 25 -48.80 20.93 17.58
C GLY A 25 -47.86 20.92 16.36
N MET A 26 -47.88 19.86 15.55
CA MET A 26 -47.08 19.74 14.33
C MET A 26 -47.86 20.18 13.09
N SER A 27 -47.16 20.55 12.01
CA SER A 27 -47.83 20.83 10.73
C SER A 27 -48.24 19.55 10.01
N VAL A 28 -49.34 19.60 9.24
CA VAL A 28 -49.80 18.48 8.39
C VAL A 28 -48.71 18.07 7.39
N ARG A 29 -47.96 19.05 6.87
CA ARG A 29 -46.82 18.81 5.98
C ARG A 29 -45.73 17.99 6.65
N ALA A 30 -45.34 18.34 7.89
CA ALA A 30 -44.32 17.62 8.63
C ALA A 30 -44.73 16.16 8.93
N LEU A 31 -45.99 15.94 9.31
CA LEU A 31 -46.53 14.58 9.49
C LEU A 31 -46.52 13.76 8.19
N ARG A 32 -46.94 14.38 7.08
CA ARG A 32 -46.92 13.75 5.75
C ARG A 32 -45.50 13.38 5.32
N ASP A 33 -44.53 14.25 5.56
CA ASP A 33 -43.13 14.01 5.20
C ASP A 33 -42.51 12.90 6.06
N LEU A 34 -42.90 12.80 7.35
CA LEU A 34 -42.49 11.70 8.23
C LEU A 34 -43.12 10.35 7.84
N GLU A 35 -44.42 10.31 7.56
CA GLU A 35 -45.13 9.07 7.17
C GLU A 35 -44.62 8.53 5.83
N ASN A 36 -44.37 9.41 4.86
CA ASN A 36 -43.86 9.04 3.53
C ASN A 36 -42.33 8.81 3.51
N GLY A 37 -41.65 8.94 4.64
CA GLY A 37 -40.20 8.72 4.75
C GLY A 37 -39.32 9.79 4.09
N ARG A 38 -39.88 10.95 3.73
CA ARG A 38 -39.11 12.11 3.25
C ARG A 38 -38.32 12.77 4.37
N ALA A 39 -38.82 12.69 5.60
CA ALA A 39 -38.08 12.98 6.82
C ALA A 39 -37.89 11.69 7.62
N ALA A 40 -36.66 11.40 8.05
CA ALA A 40 -36.31 10.11 8.64
C ALA A 40 -36.92 9.87 10.04
N ALA A 41 -36.97 10.91 10.87
CA ALA A 41 -37.62 10.91 12.19
C ALA A 41 -37.73 12.34 12.77
N PRO A 42 -38.71 12.61 13.65
CA PRO A 42 -38.86 13.89 14.34
C PRO A 42 -37.82 14.09 15.46
N GLN A 43 -37.68 15.33 15.94
CA GLN A 43 -36.90 15.62 17.15
C GLN A 43 -37.53 14.99 18.39
N GLU A 44 -36.75 14.79 19.45
CA GLU A 44 -37.17 14.10 20.68
C GLU A 44 -38.42 14.71 21.31
N ARG A 45 -38.45 16.04 21.42
CA ARG A 45 -39.60 16.78 21.91
C ARG A 45 -40.84 16.55 21.04
N SER A 46 -40.68 16.58 19.72
CA SER A 46 -41.77 16.32 18.77
C SER A 46 -42.23 14.87 18.77
N ALA A 47 -41.32 13.90 18.96
CA ALA A 47 -41.65 12.49 19.10
C ALA A 47 -42.45 12.23 20.39
N GLY A 48 -42.10 12.90 21.49
CA GLY A 48 -42.87 12.88 22.73
C GLY A 48 -44.27 13.45 22.56
N LEU A 49 -44.41 14.61 21.92
CA LEU A 49 -45.73 15.21 21.62
C LEU A 49 -46.59 14.32 20.73
N LEU A 50 -46.00 13.61 19.77
CA LEU A 50 -46.71 12.64 18.93
C LEU A 50 -47.16 11.41 19.74
N ALA A 51 -46.32 10.88 20.62
CA ALA A 51 -46.68 9.75 21.48
C ALA A 51 -47.86 10.11 22.40
N THR A 52 -47.82 11.29 23.01
CA THR A 52 -48.93 11.81 23.83
C THR A 52 -50.21 11.99 23.00
N ALA A 53 -50.12 12.61 21.81
CA ALA A 53 -51.27 12.85 20.95
C ALA A 53 -51.87 11.56 20.35
N LEU A 54 -51.08 10.50 20.23
CA LEU A 54 -51.52 9.18 19.78
C LEU A 54 -52.13 8.33 20.91
N GLY A 55 -52.02 8.76 22.17
CA GLY A 55 -52.51 8.02 23.33
C GLY A 55 -51.77 6.72 23.58
N LEU A 56 -50.47 6.67 23.27
CA LEU A 56 -49.65 5.46 23.44
C LEU A 56 -49.45 5.15 24.93
N ASP A 57 -49.41 3.85 25.27
CA ASP A 57 -49.04 3.41 26.61
C ASP A 57 -47.53 3.59 26.88
N GLU A 58 -47.08 3.28 28.09
CA GLU A 58 -45.67 3.47 28.51
C GLU A 58 -44.68 2.63 27.68
N HIS A 59 -45.07 1.40 27.32
CA HIS A 59 -44.23 0.47 26.56
C HIS A 59 -44.18 0.87 25.07
N GLU A 60 -45.31 1.26 24.51
CA GLU A 60 -45.45 1.78 23.16
C GLU A 60 -44.70 3.11 22.99
N THR A 61 -44.80 4.01 23.97
CA THR A 61 -44.07 5.28 23.99
C THR A 61 -42.57 5.04 23.99
N THR A 62 -42.08 4.14 24.84
CA THR A 62 -40.66 3.78 24.90
C THR A 62 -40.16 3.25 23.55
N SER A 63 -40.91 2.32 22.95
CA SER A 63 -40.60 1.74 21.64
C SER A 63 -40.64 2.80 20.52
N PHE A 64 -41.60 3.72 20.57
CA PHE A 64 -41.78 4.79 19.60
C PHE A 64 -40.65 5.83 19.65
N LEU A 65 -40.22 6.23 20.85
CA LEU A 65 -39.10 7.13 21.06
C LEU A 65 -37.76 6.50 20.64
N LEU A 66 -37.57 5.21 20.90
CA LEU A 66 -36.40 4.46 20.41
C LEU A 66 -36.33 4.46 18.88
N LEU A 67 -37.45 4.22 18.21
CA LEU A 67 -37.52 4.28 16.74
C LEU A 67 -37.24 5.68 16.19
N ALA A 68 -37.67 6.75 16.88
CA ALA A 68 -37.36 8.13 16.50
C ALA A 68 -35.86 8.44 16.66
N LYS A 69 -35.24 7.95 17.74
CA LYS A 69 -33.80 8.09 17.99
C LYS A 69 -32.97 7.38 16.93
N ASP A 70 -33.36 6.17 16.54
CA ASP A 70 -32.68 5.40 15.49
C ASP A 70 -32.88 5.99 14.09
N GLY A 71 -34.06 6.52 13.78
CA GLY A 71 -34.33 7.22 12.52
C GLY A 71 -33.43 8.45 12.34
N ARG A 72 -33.23 9.24 13.40
CA ARG A 72 -32.32 10.40 13.37
C ARG A 72 -30.86 10.00 13.19
N ARG A 73 -30.40 8.94 13.87
CA ARG A 73 -29.04 8.38 13.69
C ARG A 73 -28.77 7.96 12.25
N ARG A 74 -29.77 7.40 11.55
CA ARG A 74 -29.66 7.00 10.13
C ARG A 74 -29.66 8.19 9.18
N SER A 75 -30.46 9.22 9.45
CA SER A 75 -30.51 10.45 8.63
C SER A 75 -29.18 11.19 8.64
N GLY A 76 -28.58 11.41 9.81
CA GLY A 76 -27.27 12.06 9.93
C GLY A 76 -26.14 11.25 9.29
N ARG A 77 -26.25 9.92 9.28
CA ARG A 77 -25.33 9.04 8.55
C ARG A 77 -25.47 9.13 7.02
N GLY A 78 -26.59 9.59 6.48
CA GLY A 78 -26.83 9.69 5.03
C GLY A 78 -26.07 10.84 4.37
N GLU A 79 -26.11 12.04 4.97
CA GLU A 79 -25.33 13.20 4.49
C GLU A 79 -23.84 13.08 4.81
N HIS A 80 -23.48 12.55 6.00
CA HIS A 80 -22.08 12.27 6.33
C HIS A 80 -21.48 11.12 5.49
N ARG A 81 -22.28 10.16 5.00
CA ARG A 81 -21.77 9.07 4.14
C ARG A 81 -21.15 9.58 2.85
N ALA A 82 -21.69 10.63 2.24
CA ALA A 82 -21.13 11.20 1.01
C ALA A 82 -19.75 11.84 1.23
N LEU A 83 -19.47 12.34 2.45
CA LEU A 83 -18.18 12.93 2.84
C LEU A 83 -17.14 11.88 3.30
N LEU A 84 -17.57 10.64 3.52
CA LEU A 84 -16.75 9.57 4.10
C LEU A 84 -16.12 8.65 3.05
N TYR A 85 -16.33 8.90 1.74
CA TYR A 85 -15.67 8.19 0.65
C TYR A 85 -14.77 9.14 -0.15
N THR A 86 -13.49 9.19 0.21
CA THR A 86 -12.48 10.09 -0.42
C THR A 86 -11.42 9.32 -1.20
N LEU A 87 -11.71 8.08 -1.60
CA LEU A 87 -10.75 7.23 -2.30
C LEU A 87 -10.38 7.82 -3.68
N PRO A 88 -9.08 7.87 -4.05
CA PRO A 88 -8.64 8.25 -5.38
C PRO A 88 -9.23 7.34 -6.46
N ALA A 89 -9.22 7.81 -7.71
CA ALA A 89 -9.58 6.98 -8.85
C ALA A 89 -8.63 5.78 -8.99
N VAL A 90 -9.18 4.62 -9.33
CA VAL A 90 -8.38 3.39 -9.52
C VAL A 90 -7.64 3.47 -10.85
N SER A 91 -6.32 3.42 -10.82
CA SER A 91 -5.53 3.06 -12.00
C SER A 91 -5.61 1.55 -12.24
N ARG A 92 -5.69 1.11 -13.50
CA ARG A 92 -5.73 -0.31 -13.85
C ARG A 92 -4.56 -1.06 -13.20
N LEU A 93 -4.88 -2.06 -12.38
CA LEU A 93 -3.93 -2.92 -11.68
C LEU A 93 -3.86 -4.28 -12.40
N ALA A 94 -2.66 -4.75 -12.69
CA ALA A 94 -2.44 -6.05 -13.34
C ALA A 94 -1.61 -6.98 -12.46
N GLY A 95 -1.96 -8.27 -12.44
CA GLY A 95 -1.14 -9.33 -11.84
C GLY A 95 -0.93 -9.24 -10.33
N ARG A 96 -1.88 -8.65 -9.59
CA ARG A 96 -1.83 -8.50 -8.12
C ARG A 96 -2.97 -9.20 -7.39
N GLN A 97 -3.53 -10.25 -8.00
CA GLN A 97 -4.69 -10.95 -7.48
C GLN A 97 -4.38 -11.67 -6.16
N ASP A 98 -3.16 -12.17 -5.99
CA ASP A 98 -2.73 -12.82 -4.75
C ASP A 98 -2.63 -11.82 -3.60
N GLU A 99 -2.01 -10.67 -3.83
CA GLU A 99 -1.89 -9.59 -2.84
C GLU A 99 -3.27 -9.04 -2.47
N LEU A 100 -4.16 -8.85 -3.45
CA LEU A 100 -5.55 -8.45 -3.19
C LEU A 100 -6.31 -9.49 -2.36
N ARG A 101 -6.16 -10.78 -2.66
CA ARG A 101 -6.76 -11.87 -1.87
C ARG A 101 -6.23 -11.89 -0.44
N TRP A 102 -4.92 -11.70 -0.27
CA TRP A 102 -4.28 -11.66 1.04
C TRP A 102 -4.71 -10.43 1.88
N LEU A 103 -4.92 -9.29 1.23
CA LEU A 103 -5.49 -8.10 1.88
C LEU A 103 -6.93 -8.36 2.31
N ALA A 104 -7.73 -8.97 1.43
CA ALA A 104 -9.13 -9.29 1.71
C ALA A 104 -9.30 -10.31 2.85
N SER A 105 -8.43 -11.32 2.94
CA SER A 105 -8.59 -12.43 3.88
C SER A 105 -8.55 -12.01 5.35
N GLY A 106 -7.90 -10.90 5.70
CA GLY A 106 -7.91 -10.38 7.07
C GLY A 106 -8.45 -8.95 7.19
N ALA A 107 -9.13 -8.44 6.16
CA ALA A 107 -9.79 -7.13 6.26
C ALA A 107 -10.98 -7.15 7.23
N GLY A 108 -11.63 -8.32 7.42
CA GLY A 108 -12.78 -8.48 8.32
C GLY A 108 -12.44 -8.32 9.81
N ASP A 109 -11.19 -8.61 10.17
CA ASP A 109 -10.68 -8.49 11.54
C ASP A 109 -10.17 -7.07 11.86
N GLY A 110 -10.09 -6.20 10.84
CA GLY A 110 -9.51 -4.86 10.95
C GLY A 110 -7.99 -4.88 11.11
N GLY A 111 -7.45 -3.87 11.80
CA GLY A 111 -6.03 -3.74 12.12
C GLY A 111 -5.23 -2.92 11.11
N VAL A 112 -3.91 -3.07 11.15
CA VAL A 112 -2.97 -2.31 10.32
C VAL A 112 -2.26 -3.24 9.34
N VAL A 113 -2.20 -2.83 8.08
CA VAL A 113 -1.41 -3.47 7.04
C VAL A 113 -0.43 -2.47 6.45
N ALA A 114 0.85 -2.83 6.39
CA ALA A 114 1.89 -2.02 5.77
C ALA A 114 2.34 -2.68 4.46
N VAL A 115 2.06 -2.00 3.33
CA VAL A 115 2.50 -2.38 1.99
C VAL A 115 3.78 -1.62 1.66
N TRP A 116 4.89 -2.34 1.53
CA TRP A 116 6.19 -1.71 1.31
C TRP A 116 6.96 -2.33 0.15
N GLY A 117 7.95 -1.62 -0.40
CA GLY A 117 8.75 -2.11 -1.52
C GLY A 117 9.31 -0.99 -2.38
N ALA A 118 10.06 -1.38 -3.42
CA ALA A 118 10.84 -0.47 -4.25
C ALA A 118 9.99 0.63 -4.94
N PRO A 119 10.60 1.76 -5.34
CA PRO A 119 9.89 2.80 -6.09
C PRO A 119 9.35 2.25 -7.41
N GLY A 120 8.10 2.57 -7.76
CA GLY A 120 7.49 2.11 -9.02
C GLY A 120 6.90 0.68 -9.00
N THR A 121 6.89 -0.03 -7.87
CA THR A 121 6.27 -1.38 -7.74
C THR A 121 4.75 -1.39 -7.71
N GLY A 122 4.10 -0.22 -7.61
CA GLY A 122 2.64 -0.09 -7.66
C GLY A 122 1.91 -0.15 -6.31
N LYS A 123 2.58 0.19 -5.20
CA LYS A 123 2.00 0.17 -3.84
C LYS A 123 0.71 0.99 -3.71
N THR A 124 0.73 2.25 -4.15
CA THR A 124 -0.45 3.13 -4.17
C THR A 124 -1.58 2.52 -4.98
N ALA A 125 -1.28 2.01 -6.18
CA ALA A 125 -2.28 1.38 -7.04
C ALA A 125 -2.92 0.15 -6.38
N LEU A 126 -2.12 -0.68 -5.71
CA LEU A 126 -2.62 -1.83 -4.94
C LEU A 126 -3.51 -1.38 -3.78
N ALA A 127 -3.06 -0.43 -2.96
CA ALA A 127 -3.80 0.03 -1.79
C ALA A 127 -5.13 0.69 -2.16
N VAL A 128 -5.13 1.56 -3.17
CA VAL A 128 -6.36 2.19 -3.68
C VAL A 128 -7.31 1.14 -4.27
N THR A 129 -6.79 0.20 -5.09
CA THR A 129 -7.63 -0.87 -5.65
C THR A 129 -8.23 -1.75 -4.56
N ALA A 130 -7.44 -2.14 -3.56
CA ALA A 130 -7.91 -2.89 -2.41
C ALA A 130 -8.98 -2.12 -1.64
N ALA A 131 -8.77 -0.82 -1.37
CA ALA A 131 -9.73 0.02 -0.70
C ALA A 131 -11.09 0.07 -1.42
N HIS A 132 -11.08 0.19 -2.75
CA HIS A 132 -12.31 0.13 -3.55
C HIS A 132 -13.00 -1.23 -3.47
N GLN A 133 -12.26 -2.34 -3.57
CA GLN A 133 -12.84 -3.70 -3.50
C GLN A 133 -13.39 -4.05 -2.10
N LEU A 134 -12.74 -3.54 -1.06
CA LEU A 134 -13.08 -3.79 0.34
C LEU A 134 -14.12 -2.81 0.88
N SER A 135 -14.38 -1.70 0.18
CA SER A 135 -15.27 -0.61 0.61
C SER A 135 -16.64 -1.06 1.14
N ARG A 136 -17.21 -2.13 0.55
CA ARG A 136 -18.48 -2.74 0.98
C ARG A 136 -18.46 -3.31 2.40
N TRP A 137 -17.28 -3.63 2.96
CA TRP A 137 -17.12 -4.15 4.31
C TRP A 137 -16.94 -3.04 5.36
N PHE A 138 -16.74 -1.79 4.92
CA PHE A 138 -16.52 -0.62 5.76
C PHE A 138 -17.66 0.40 5.56
N PRO A 139 -18.87 0.09 6.08
CA PRO A 139 -20.08 0.88 5.83
C PRO A 139 -20.06 2.29 6.43
N ASP A 140 -19.12 2.56 7.35
CA ASP A 140 -18.96 3.84 8.03
C ASP A 140 -17.92 4.74 7.33
N GLY A 141 -17.28 4.30 6.23
CA GLY A 141 -16.46 5.16 5.38
C GLY A 141 -15.19 4.51 4.84
N CYS A 142 -14.63 5.13 3.80
CA CYS A 142 -13.32 4.86 3.22
C CYS A 142 -12.58 6.19 2.99
N LEU A 143 -11.56 6.44 3.79
CA LEU A 143 -10.75 7.66 3.76
C LEU A 143 -9.40 7.38 3.13
N ALA A 144 -8.88 8.32 2.34
CA ALA A 144 -7.51 8.26 1.84
C ALA A 144 -6.78 9.58 2.09
N ILE A 145 -5.57 9.50 2.63
CA ILE A 145 -4.65 10.62 2.81
C ILE A 145 -3.32 10.26 2.17
N ASP A 146 -2.83 11.14 1.32
CA ASP A 146 -1.44 11.15 0.89
C ASP A 146 -0.59 11.82 2.00
N LEU A 147 0.37 11.08 2.52
CA LEU A 147 1.29 11.51 3.56
C LEU A 147 2.51 12.24 2.98
N HIS A 148 2.66 12.29 1.66
CA HIS A 148 3.72 13.01 0.94
C HIS A 148 5.11 12.65 1.49
N GLY A 149 5.31 11.40 1.92
CA GLY A 149 6.53 10.94 2.56
C GLY A 149 7.75 11.00 1.65
N THR A 150 7.51 11.09 0.35
CA THR A 150 8.52 11.25 -0.68
C THR A 150 8.86 12.70 -1.01
N ASP A 151 8.06 13.66 -0.55
CA ASP A 151 8.32 15.09 -0.73
C ASP A 151 9.32 15.63 0.30
N ASP A 152 9.89 16.80 -0.01
CA ASP A 152 10.77 17.53 0.93
C ASP A 152 10.05 17.93 2.23
N ARG A 153 8.72 18.08 2.15
CA ARG A 153 7.84 18.46 3.27
C ARG A 153 6.73 17.42 3.44
N PRO A 154 7.00 16.31 4.15
CA PRO A 154 5.98 15.30 4.41
C PRO A 154 4.83 15.89 5.25
N THR A 155 3.63 15.33 5.09
CA THR A 155 2.48 15.73 5.89
C THR A 155 2.73 15.39 7.36
N ALA A 156 2.71 16.41 8.23
CA ALA A 156 2.84 16.22 9.67
C ALA A 156 1.66 15.40 10.24
N PRO A 157 1.88 14.51 11.23
CA PRO A 157 0.81 13.69 11.81
C PRO A 157 -0.35 14.54 12.35
N HIS A 158 -0.06 15.63 13.05
CA HIS A 158 -1.05 16.62 13.47
C HIS A 158 -2.00 17.09 12.37
N SER A 159 -1.49 17.37 11.16
CA SER A 159 -2.28 17.85 10.01
C SER A 159 -3.05 16.73 9.31
N ALA A 160 -2.52 15.50 9.32
CA ALA A 160 -3.26 14.32 8.84
C ALA A 160 -4.43 14.00 9.78
N LEU A 161 -4.19 13.99 11.09
CA LEU A 161 -5.23 13.78 12.11
C LEU A 161 -6.37 14.80 12.00
N GLU A 162 -6.05 16.08 11.79
CA GLU A 162 -7.07 17.12 11.60
C GLU A 162 -8.00 16.83 10.43
N ARG A 163 -7.42 16.43 9.28
CA ARG A 163 -8.17 16.07 8.07
C ARG A 163 -9.04 14.84 8.31
N LEU A 164 -8.49 13.79 8.93
CA LEU A 164 -9.25 12.57 9.28
C LEU A 164 -10.40 12.87 10.23
N LEU A 165 -10.18 13.63 11.30
CA LEU A 165 -11.21 14.01 12.27
C LEU A 165 -12.31 14.85 11.61
N THR A 166 -11.94 15.77 10.73
CA THR A 166 -12.90 16.57 9.96
C THR A 166 -13.78 15.69 9.08
N TRP A 167 -13.21 14.75 8.33
CA TRP A 167 -13.97 13.80 7.51
C TRP A 167 -14.84 12.86 8.34
N LEU A 168 -14.39 12.47 9.53
CA LEU A 168 -15.18 11.70 10.49
C LEU A 168 -16.33 12.49 11.13
N GLY A 169 -16.45 13.79 10.83
CA GLY A 169 -17.53 14.67 11.24
C GLY A 169 -17.29 15.39 12.56
N VAL A 170 -16.04 15.50 13.03
CA VAL A 170 -15.70 16.28 14.23
C VAL A 170 -15.71 17.77 13.87
N PRO A 171 -16.53 18.59 14.54
CA PRO A 171 -16.50 20.04 14.38
C PRO A 171 -15.13 20.61 14.74
N GLY A 172 -14.65 21.61 13.98
CA GLY A 172 -13.29 22.15 14.15
C GLY A 172 -13.00 22.73 15.54
N ASP A 173 -14.01 23.29 16.21
CA ASP A 173 -13.91 23.80 17.59
C ASP A 173 -13.75 22.69 18.64
N ARG A 174 -14.07 21.44 18.28
CA ARG A 174 -13.89 20.25 19.13
C ARG A 174 -12.61 19.47 18.85
N VAL A 175 -11.85 19.84 17.83
CA VAL A 175 -10.57 19.20 17.53
C VAL A 175 -9.51 19.70 18.53
N PRO A 176 -8.87 18.81 19.31
CA PRO A 176 -7.84 19.22 20.27
C PRO A 176 -6.67 19.93 19.61
N ARG A 177 -5.97 20.79 20.36
CA ARG A 177 -4.77 21.49 19.87
C ARG A 177 -3.51 20.64 19.89
N SER A 178 -3.40 19.69 20.81
CA SER A 178 -2.24 18.78 20.88
C SER A 178 -2.39 17.62 19.91
N GLU A 179 -1.26 17.14 19.38
CA GLU A 179 -1.23 15.94 18.54
C GLU A 179 -1.76 14.71 19.29
N ASP A 180 -1.30 14.48 20.52
CA ASP A 180 -1.78 13.38 21.37
C ASP A 180 -3.29 13.41 21.59
N GLY A 181 -3.85 14.61 21.80
CA GLY A 181 -5.29 14.79 21.98
C GLY A 181 -6.05 14.46 20.70
N ARG A 182 -5.54 14.87 19.54
CA ARG A 182 -6.13 14.51 18.23
C ARG A 182 -6.04 13.01 17.97
N ALA A 183 -4.90 12.38 18.28
CA ALA A 183 -4.70 10.94 18.13
C ALA A 183 -5.65 10.15 19.05
N ALA A 184 -5.81 10.57 20.30
CA ALA A 184 -6.74 9.97 21.25
C ALA A 184 -8.21 10.10 20.79
N LEU A 185 -8.60 11.28 20.29
CA LEU A 185 -9.93 11.51 19.73
C LEU A 185 -10.16 10.65 18.48
N TYR A 186 -9.16 10.56 17.59
CA TYR A 186 -9.21 9.76 16.38
C TYR A 186 -9.43 8.28 16.69
N ARG A 187 -8.64 7.70 17.61
CA ARG A 187 -8.84 6.33 18.09
C ARG A 187 -10.24 6.11 18.68
N THR A 188 -10.73 7.09 19.45
CA THR A 188 -12.10 7.05 20.01
C THR A 188 -13.16 7.01 18.91
N MET A 189 -13.00 7.82 17.86
CA MET A 189 -13.92 7.87 16.72
C MET A 189 -13.94 6.57 15.91
N LEU A 190 -12.80 5.87 15.82
CA LEU A 190 -12.69 4.60 15.10
C LEU A 190 -13.18 3.39 15.91
N ARG A 191 -13.20 3.46 17.24
CA ARG A 191 -13.56 2.34 18.12
C ARG A 191 -14.91 1.69 17.78
N ASP A 192 -15.91 2.52 17.51
CA ASP A 192 -17.29 2.08 17.25
C ASP A 192 -17.68 2.13 15.76
N ARG A 193 -16.71 2.35 14.87
CA ARG A 193 -16.92 2.49 13.43
C ARG A 193 -16.13 1.44 12.66
N ARG A 194 -16.64 1.11 11.47
CA ARG A 194 -15.95 0.31 10.46
C ARG A 194 -15.54 1.22 9.32
N VAL A 195 -14.34 1.80 9.45
CA VAL A 195 -13.75 2.68 8.46
C VAL A 195 -12.52 2.01 7.86
N LEU A 196 -12.34 2.16 6.55
CA LEU A 196 -11.07 1.86 5.89
C LEU A 196 -10.29 3.16 5.74
N VAL A 197 -9.04 3.18 6.15
CA VAL A 197 -8.16 4.35 6.02
C VAL A 197 -6.94 3.97 5.20
N VAL A 198 -6.72 4.65 4.08
CA VAL A 198 -5.49 4.55 3.28
C VAL A 198 -4.57 5.69 3.68
N LEU A 199 -3.39 5.35 4.19
CA LEU A 199 -2.28 6.25 4.45
C LEU A 199 -1.24 6.00 3.34
N ASP A 200 -1.34 6.76 2.26
CA ASP A 200 -0.49 6.58 1.09
C ASP A 200 0.82 7.35 1.25
N ASP A 201 1.92 6.78 0.76
CA ASP A 201 3.26 7.36 0.73
C ASP A 201 3.80 7.78 2.11
N ALA A 202 3.77 6.88 3.08
CA ALA A 202 4.38 7.10 4.40
C ALA A 202 5.92 7.15 4.32
N ARG A 203 6.53 8.13 5.02
CA ARG A 203 7.98 8.32 5.13
C ARG A 203 8.62 7.34 6.10
N ASP A 204 8.12 7.29 7.32
CA ASP A 204 8.68 6.53 8.43
C ASP A 204 7.63 6.23 9.50
N GLU A 205 8.03 5.48 10.53
CA GLU A 205 7.16 5.05 11.61
C GLU A 205 6.62 6.22 12.45
N SER A 206 7.42 7.27 12.67
CA SER A 206 7.00 8.43 13.45
C SER A 206 5.84 9.19 12.80
N GLN A 207 5.78 9.17 11.46
CA GLN A 207 4.69 9.79 10.73
C GLN A 207 3.37 9.02 10.87
N VAL A 208 3.43 7.69 10.94
CA VAL A 208 2.25 6.84 10.89
C VAL A 208 1.73 6.44 12.26
N GLU A 209 2.59 6.24 13.27
CA GLU A 209 2.21 5.76 14.61
C GLU A 209 1.04 6.54 15.23
N PRO A 210 0.99 7.89 15.19
CA PRO A 210 -0.15 8.65 15.72
C PRO A 210 -1.47 8.43 14.97
N LEU A 211 -1.38 8.00 13.70
CA LEU A 211 -2.50 7.74 12.79
C LEU A 211 -3.00 6.30 12.86
N LEU A 212 -2.36 5.43 13.65
CA LEU A 212 -2.78 4.05 13.79
C LEU A 212 -3.85 3.92 14.89
N SER A 213 -4.80 3.03 14.63
CA SER A 213 -5.75 2.56 15.64
C SER A 213 -5.61 1.06 15.75
N ASP A 214 -5.18 0.60 16.92
CA ASP A 214 -5.15 -0.84 17.27
C ASP A 214 -6.53 -1.34 17.74
N SER A 215 -7.52 -0.46 17.71
CA SER A 215 -8.87 -0.70 18.24
C SER A 215 -9.90 -0.80 17.13
N GLY A 216 -10.64 -1.91 17.14
CA GLY A 216 -11.93 -2.06 16.47
C GLY A 216 -11.92 -2.92 15.21
N ARG A 217 -12.96 -2.73 14.39
CA ARG A 217 -13.17 -3.42 13.11
C ARG A 217 -12.79 -2.53 11.90
N SER A 218 -11.95 -1.52 12.14
CA SER A 218 -11.45 -0.61 11.11
C SER A 218 -10.11 -1.12 10.58
N LEU A 219 -9.84 -0.85 9.30
CA LEU A 219 -8.64 -1.29 8.61
C LEU A 219 -7.80 -0.07 8.19
N VAL A 220 -6.53 -0.06 8.55
CA VAL A 220 -5.57 0.96 8.10
C VAL A 220 -4.60 0.33 7.11
N LEU A 221 -4.62 0.79 5.87
CA LEU A 221 -3.67 0.40 4.82
C LEU A 221 -2.61 1.49 4.68
N VAL A 222 -1.37 1.17 5.01
CA VAL A 222 -0.22 2.08 4.87
C VAL A 222 0.58 1.68 3.65
N THR A 223 0.93 2.61 2.76
CA THR A 223 1.94 2.36 1.73
C THR A 223 3.23 3.08 2.09
N SER A 224 4.38 2.45 1.87
CA SER A 224 5.69 3.10 2.10
C SER A 224 6.75 2.56 1.16
N ARG A 225 7.77 3.35 0.85
CA ARG A 225 8.99 2.84 0.20
C ARG A 225 9.94 2.17 1.20
N ARG A 226 9.69 2.39 2.49
CA ARG A 226 10.48 1.86 3.60
C ARG A 226 9.79 0.66 4.24
N LEU A 227 10.58 -0.30 4.73
CA LEU A 227 10.10 -1.30 5.67
C LEU A 227 9.80 -0.66 7.03
N LEU A 228 8.51 -0.60 7.40
CA LEU A 228 8.05 -0.04 8.68
C LEU A 228 8.09 -1.11 9.79
N SER A 229 9.30 -1.56 10.14
CA SER A 229 9.53 -2.73 11.01
C SER A 229 9.07 -2.55 12.46
N LYS A 230 9.03 -1.31 12.96
CA LYS A 230 8.62 -1.01 14.34
C LYS A 230 7.11 -0.90 14.52
N VAL A 231 6.38 -0.73 13.41
CA VAL A 231 4.93 -0.66 13.42
C VAL A 231 4.35 -2.08 13.55
N SER A 232 3.50 -2.29 14.55
CA SER A 232 2.70 -3.51 14.68
C SER A 232 1.67 -3.56 13.56
N ALA A 233 2.07 -4.11 12.41
CA ALA A 233 1.25 -4.26 11.22
C ALA A 233 1.54 -5.58 10.53
N ARG A 234 0.55 -6.09 9.81
CA ARG A 234 0.77 -7.16 8.85
C ARG A 234 1.59 -6.60 7.68
N GLN A 235 2.80 -7.11 7.52
CA GLN A 235 3.75 -6.64 6.52
C GLN A 235 3.49 -7.33 5.18
N LEU A 236 3.26 -6.55 4.13
CA LEU A 236 3.11 -7.03 2.75
C LEU A 236 4.23 -6.45 1.88
N PRO A 237 5.34 -7.20 1.68
CA PRO A 237 6.35 -6.82 0.70
C PRO A 237 5.76 -6.90 -0.72
N LEU A 238 5.95 -5.83 -1.49
CA LEU A 238 5.50 -5.74 -2.88
C LEU A 238 6.71 -5.71 -3.81
N ASP A 239 7.00 -6.85 -4.43
CA ASP A 239 8.08 -7.02 -5.41
C ASP A 239 7.61 -6.64 -6.84
N VAL A 240 8.48 -6.75 -7.83
CA VAL A 240 8.15 -6.62 -9.26
C VAL A 240 7.10 -7.65 -9.71
N LEU A 241 6.54 -7.46 -10.91
CA LEU A 241 5.53 -8.39 -11.44
C LEU A 241 6.15 -9.73 -11.85
N SER A 242 5.32 -10.78 -11.88
CA SER A 242 5.68 -12.01 -12.59
C SER A 242 5.84 -11.74 -14.08
N LYS A 243 6.55 -12.62 -14.81
CA LYS A 243 6.73 -12.46 -16.27
C LYS A 243 5.40 -12.32 -16.99
N GLN A 244 4.44 -13.20 -16.67
CA GLN A 244 3.11 -13.19 -17.27
C GLN A 244 2.36 -11.89 -16.95
N ALA A 245 2.30 -11.51 -15.67
CA ALA A 245 1.63 -10.28 -15.24
C ALA A 245 2.21 -9.02 -15.88
N ALA A 246 3.53 -9.00 -16.11
CA ALA A 246 4.20 -7.90 -16.77
C ALA A 246 3.82 -7.79 -18.26
N ALA A 247 3.77 -8.91 -18.97
CA ALA A 247 3.30 -8.96 -20.36
C ALA A 247 1.81 -8.56 -20.46
N ASP A 248 0.97 -9.06 -19.55
CA ASP A 248 -0.45 -8.71 -19.49
C ASP A 248 -0.67 -7.20 -19.24
N LEU A 249 0.17 -6.58 -18.40
CA LEU A 249 0.13 -5.15 -18.17
C LEU A 249 0.44 -4.36 -19.45
N VAL A 250 1.49 -4.75 -20.18
CA VAL A 250 1.85 -4.12 -21.46
C VAL A 250 0.72 -4.30 -22.48
N ALA A 251 0.20 -5.52 -22.63
CA ALA A 251 -0.92 -5.82 -23.53
C ALA A 251 -2.17 -5.01 -23.19
N SER A 252 -2.47 -4.82 -21.90
CA SER A 252 -3.63 -4.04 -21.47
C SER A 252 -3.56 -2.54 -21.79
N ILE A 253 -2.36 -2.02 -22.10
CA ILE A 253 -2.11 -0.61 -22.42
C ILE A 253 -1.87 -0.43 -23.92
N ALA A 254 -0.99 -1.24 -24.50
CA ALA A 254 -0.61 -1.18 -25.92
C ALA A 254 -1.63 -1.85 -26.85
N GLY A 255 -2.47 -2.76 -26.32
CA GLY A 255 -3.36 -3.63 -27.08
C GLY A 255 -2.79 -5.04 -27.22
N GLU A 256 -3.67 -6.05 -27.13
CA GLU A 256 -3.27 -7.46 -27.23
C GLU A 256 -2.66 -7.81 -28.58
N ASP A 257 -3.10 -7.15 -29.66
CA ASP A 257 -2.60 -7.39 -31.01
C ASP A 257 -1.12 -7.01 -31.15
N VAL A 258 -0.68 -5.92 -30.49
CA VAL A 258 0.72 -5.47 -30.52
C VAL A 258 1.64 -6.52 -29.91
N VAL A 259 1.25 -7.07 -28.75
CA VAL A 259 2.03 -8.11 -28.06
C VAL A 259 2.01 -9.43 -28.83
N ARG A 260 0.88 -9.79 -29.45
CA ARG A 260 0.74 -11.03 -30.21
C ARG A 260 1.55 -11.04 -31.52
N GLN A 261 1.75 -9.86 -32.12
CA GLN A 261 2.54 -9.71 -33.34
C GLN A 261 4.05 -9.88 -33.09
N ASP A 262 4.55 -9.55 -31.90
CA ASP A 262 5.97 -9.69 -31.54
C ASP A 262 6.12 -10.23 -30.09
N PRO A 263 5.86 -11.53 -29.85
CA PRO A 263 5.94 -12.11 -28.51
C PRO A 263 7.35 -12.14 -27.94
N GLU A 264 8.36 -12.45 -28.78
CA GLU A 264 9.77 -12.50 -28.37
C GLU A 264 10.29 -11.11 -28.00
N GLY A 265 10.01 -10.10 -28.85
CA GLY A 265 10.34 -8.71 -28.55
C GLY A 265 9.62 -8.22 -27.29
N THR A 266 8.40 -8.68 -27.03
CA THR A 266 7.67 -8.33 -25.80
C THR A 266 8.32 -8.95 -24.56
N GLU A 267 8.73 -10.22 -24.60
CA GLU A 267 9.44 -10.84 -23.47
C GLU A 267 10.75 -10.11 -23.18
N GLU A 268 11.50 -9.74 -24.22
CA GLU A 268 12.72 -8.97 -24.07
C GLU A 268 12.45 -7.58 -23.47
N LEU A 269 11.47 -6.85 -23.99
CA LEU A 269 11.05 -5.54 -23.48
C LEU A 269 10.69 -5.60 -21.99
N VAL A 270 9.91 -6.62 -21.61
CA VAL A 270 9.51 -6.88 -20.21
C VAL A 270 10.72 -7.15 -19.32
N SER A 271 11.69 -7.93 -19.82
CA SER A 271 12.95 -8.22 -19.14
C SER A 271 13.79 -6.94 -18.95
N LEU A 272 13.95 -6.13 -20.00
CA LEU A 272 14.70 -4.87 -19.96
C LEU A 272 14.06 -3.83 -19.02
N CYS A 273 12.74 -3.88 -18.84
CA CYS A 273 12.02 -3.07 -17.86
C CYS A 273 12.16 -3.57 -16.41
N GLY A 274 12.87 -4.69 -16.18
CA GLY A 274 13.00 -5.33 -14.87
C GLY A 274 11.66 -5.82 -14.29
N ARG A 275 10.62 -5.94 -15.12
CA ARG A 275 9.23 -6.21 -14.70
C ARG A 275 8.66 -5.18 -13.72
N LEU A 276 9.23 -3.98 -13.68
CA LEU A 276 8.77 -2.89 -12.83
C LEU A 276 7.49 -2.24 -13.41
N PRO A 277 6.36 -2.23 -12.69
CA PRO A 277 5.09 -1.68 -13.20
C PRO A 277 5.19 -0.28 -13.78
N LEU A 278 5.95 0.63 -13.15
CA LEU A 278 6.15 1.98 -13.68
C LEU A 278 6.82 1.96 -15.07
N ALA A 279 7.90 1.20 -15.25
CA ALA A 279 8.60 1.08 -16.53
C ALA A 279 7.69 0.44 -17.60
N LEU A 280 6.97 -0.62 -17.23
CA LEU A 280 6.02 -1.31 -18.11
C LEU A 280 4.87 -0.40 -18.59
N ARG A 281 4.36 0.47 -17.70
CA ARG A 281 3.37 1.48 -18.09
C ARG A 281 3.94 2.50 -19.07
N ILE A 282 5.20 2.91 -18.89
CA ILE A 282 5.85 3.87 -19.78
C ILE A 282 5.98 3.27 -21.19
N VAL A 283 6.54 2.06 -21.30
CA VAL A 283 6.68 1.39 -22.61
C VAL A 283 5.33 1.07 -23.24
N GLY A 284 4.36 0.59 -22.46
CA GLY A 284 3.01 0.33 -22.94
C GLY A 284 2.33 1.59 -23.52
N ASN A 285 2.48 2.74 -22.84
CA ASN A 285 1.94 4.01 -23.34
C ASN A 285 2.68 4.50 -24.60
N ARG A 286 3.99 4.28 -24.71
CA ARG A 286 4.75 4.60 -25.93
C ARG A 286 4.30 3.75 -27.11
N LEU A 287 4.16 2.45 -26.93
CA LEU A 287 3.63 1.55 -27.96
C LEU A 287 2.22 1.97 -28.40
N ALA A 288 1.35 2.32 -27.45
CA ALA A 288 -0.02 2.77 -27.74
C ALA A 288 -0.07 4.12 -28.48
N SER A 289 0.74 5.09 -28.04
CA SER A 289 0.66 6.48 -28.51
C SER A 289 1.45 6.71 -29.80
N TRP A 290 2.63 6.09 -29.92
CA TRP A 290 3.56 6.36 -31.02
C TRP A 290 3.58 5.25 -32.07
N ARG A 291 2.92 4.12 -31.80
CA ARG A 291 2.84 2.95 -32.71
C ARG A 291 4.21 2.47 -33.19
N GLU A 292 5.25 2.64 -32.37
CA GLU A 292 6.57 2.12 -32.68
C GLU A 292 6.60 0.59 -32.55
N PRO A 293 7.35 -0.14 -33.39
CA PRO A 293 7.48 -1.60 -33.26
C PRO A 293 8.10 -1.98 -31.91
N VAL A 294 7.63 -3.09 -31.31
CA VAL A 294 8.14 -3.59 -30.02
C VAL A 294 9.65 -3.81 -30.08
N SER A 295 10.14 -4.49 -31.13
CA SER A 295 11.57 -4.69 -31.39
C SER A 295 12.39 -3.40 -31.46
N HIS A 296 11.83 -2.30 -31.99
CA HIS A 296 12.53 -1.01 -32.03
C HIS A 296 12.72 -0.45 -30.63
N LEU A 297 11.66 -0.44 -29.82
CA LEU A 297 11.72 0.06 -28.45
C LEU A 297 12.60 -0.83 -27.56
N ALA A 298 12.54 -2.16 -27.73
CA ALA A 298 13.45 -3.09 -27.08
C ALA A 298 14.92 -2.79 -27.47
N GLY A 299 15.18 -2.52 -28.76
CA GLY A 299 16.49 -2.09 -29.26
C GLY A 299 17.02 -0.83 -28.58
N GLN A 300 16.18 0.19 -28.38
CA GLN A 300 16.54 1.40 -27.63
C GLN A 300 16.88 1.08 -26.17
N LEU A 301 16.09 0.20 -25.53
CA LEU A 301 16.31 -0.19 -24.15
C LEU A 301 17.55 -1.07 -23.95
N ARG A 302 18.06 -1.77 -24.97
CA ARG A 302 19.29 -2.59 -24.82
C ARG A 302 20.48 -1.74 -24.38
N ASP A 303 20.59 -0.50 -24.82
CA ASP A 303 21.65 0.41 -24.36
C ASP A 303 21.40 0.85 -22.91
N GLU A 304 22.15 0.26 -21.97
CA GLU A 304 22.09 0.60 -20.55
C GLU A 304 22.35 2.09 -20.27
N ARG A 305 23.09 2.81 -21.13
CA ARG A 305 23.40 4.23 -20.93
C ARG A 305 22.19 5.13 -21.19
N LEU A 306 21.33 4.72 -22.12
CA LEU A 306 20.15 5.48 -22.56
C LEU A 306 18.84 4.91 -21.97
N ARG A 307 18.87 3.71 -21.39
CA ARG A 307 17.69 2.98 -20.92
C ARG A 307 16.80 3.83 -20.00
N LEU A 308 17.38 4.54 -19.04
CA LEU A 308 16.61 5.37 -18.11
C LEU A 308 16.07 6.65 -18.76
N ASP A 309 16.67 7.14 -19.83
CA ASP A 309 16.12 8.25 -20.64
C ASP A 309 14.98 7.77 -21.53
N THR A 310 15.09 6.56 -22.09
CA THR A 310 14.05 5.92 -22.89
C THR A 310 12.79 5.61 -22.05
N LEU A 311 12.96 5.32 -20.76
CA LEU A 311 11.90 5.07 -19.78
C LEU A 311 11.29 6.38 -19.24
N SER A 312 10.80 7.20 -20.16
CA SER A 312 10.02 8.41 -19.88
C SER A 312 8.92 8.61 -20.94
N VAL A 313 7.71 9.00 -20.51
CA VAL A 313 6.59 9.42 -21.39
C VAL A 313 5.64 10.36 -20.65
N GLY A 314 5.41 11.56 -21.18
CA GLY A 314 4.66 12.61 -20.49
C GLY A 314 5.25 12.87 -19.10
N ASP A 315 4.41 12.79 -18.07
CA ASP A 315 4.82 12.96 -16.66
C ASP A 315 5.33 11.67 -16.00
N LEU A 316 5.27 10.52 -16.70
CA LEU A 316 5.77 9.25 -16.17
C LEU A 316 7.24 9.07 -16.51
N ALA A 317 8.09 8.98 -15.50
CA ALA A 317 9.50 8.68 -15.67
C ALA A 317 10.03 7.82 -14.51
N VAL A 318 10.90 6.86 -14.82
CA VAL A 318 11.51 5.99 -13.79
C VAL A 318 12.56 6.73 -12.97
N ARG A 319 13.40 7.52 -13.64
CA ARG A 319 14.54 8.22 -13.02
C ARG A 319 14.12 9.14 -11.85
N PRO A 320 13.09 10.01 -11.96
CA PRO A 320 12.64 10.81 -10.83
C PRO A 320 12.16 9.98 -9.62
N ALA A 321 11.49 8.84 -9.85
CA ALA A 321 11.03 7.98 -8.76
C ALA A 321 12.20 7.42 -7.92
N PHE A 322 13.31 7.06 -8.58
CA PHE A 322 14.52 6.62 -7.90
C PHE A 322 15.28 7.76 -7.23
N GLU A 323 15.41 8.91 -7.91
CA GLU A 323 16.06 10.11 -7.41
C GLU A 323 15.48 10.53 -6.05
N VAL A 324 14.16 10.53 -5.91
CA VAL A 324 13.49 10.88 -4.65
C VAL A 324 13.91 9.95 -3.51
N SER A 325 13.94 8.64 -3.75
CA SER A 325 14.32 7.65 -2.73
C SER A 325 15.82 7.76 -2.38
N PHE A 326 16.66 8.03 -3.38
CA PHE A 326 18.09 8.26 -3.20
C PHE A 326 18.38 9.53 -2.37
N ARG A 327 17.60 10.60 -2.56
CA ARG A 327 17.72 11.82 -1.76
C ARG A 327 17.32 11.64 -0.30
N GLN A 328 16.58 10.60 0.05
CA GLN A 328 16.27 10.34 1.45
C GLN A 328 17.38 9.60 2.20
N LEU A 329 18.33 9.00 1.47
CA LEU A 329 19.47 8.32 2.07
C LEU A 329 20.43 9.30 2.76
N THR A 330 21.06 8.82 3.82
CA THR A 330 22.21 9.46 4.44
C THR A 330 23.34 9.68 3.43
N PRO A 331 24.20 10.70 3.61
CA PRO A 331 25.36 10.91 2.73
C PRO A 331 26.24 9.68 2.58
N ARG A 332 26.30 8.87 3.64
CA ARG A 332 26.99 7.59 3.70
C ARG A 332 26.34 6.55 2.79
N ALA A 333 25.05 6.29 2.96
CA ALA A 333 24.34 5.30 2.15
C ALA A 333 24.28 5.70 0.68
N ARG A 334 24.16 6.99 0.34
CA ARG A 334 24.29 7.48 -1.05
C ARG A 334 25.63 7.11 -1.67
N ARG A 335 26.72 7.29 -0.92
CA ARG A 335 28.08 6.96 -1.39
C ARG A 335 28.22 5.46 -1.65
N VAL A 336 27.78 4.63 -0.71
CA VAL A 336 27.79 3.17 -0.87
C VAL A 336 26.93 2.77 -2.06
N PHE A 337 25.67 3.21 -2.12
CA PHE A 337 24.73 2.94 -3.22
C PHE A 337 25.34 3.12 -4.61
N ARG A 338 25.95 4.29 -4.85
CA ARG A 338 26.63 4.58 -6.13
C ARG A 338 27.73 3.58 -6.43
N ARG A 339 28.61 3.33 -5.45
CA ARG A 339 29.80 2.48 -5.64
C ARG A 339 29.46 1.02 -5.83
N LEU A 340 28.37 0.53 -5.23
CA LEU A 340 27.88 -0.83 -5.46
C LEU A 340 27.48 -1.07 -6.92
N SER A 341 27.29 -0.05 -7.76
CA SER A 341 27.06 -0.22 -9.19
C SER A 341 28.27 -0.81 -9.95
N LEU A 342 29.43 -0.91 -9.29
CA LEU A 342 30.62 -1.59 -9.82
C LEU A 342 30.47 -3.10 -9.84
N ILE A 343 29.58 -3.65 -9.01
CA ILE A 343 29.33 -5.09 -8.90
C ILE A 343 28.54 -5.53 -10.14
N PRO A 344 29.08 -6.41 -11.00
CA PRO A 344 28.40 -6.88 -12.20
C PRO A 344 27.30 -7.91 -11.89
N GLU A 345 27.41 -8.64 -10.77
CA GLU A 345 26.46 -9.69 -10.41
C GLU A 345 25.11 -9.14 -9.97
N ALA A 346 24.05 -9.87 -10.33
CA ALA A 346 22.69 -9.58 -9.87
C ALA A 346 22.59 -9.67 -8.33
N ASP A 347 23.18 -10.72 -7.75
CA ASP A 347 23.20 -10.97 -6.31
C ASP A 347 24.63 -10.95 -5.79
N PHE A 348 24.90 -10.27 -4.67
CA PHE A 348 26.24 -10.13 -4.09
C PHE A 348 26.24 -10.26 -2.56
N GLY A 349 27.40 -10.60 -2.01
CA GLY A 349 27.63 -10.69 -0.57
C GLY A 349 28.16 -9.37 0.01
N SER A 350 28.23 -9.30 1.34
CA SER A 350 28.78 -8.13 2.05
C SER A 350 30.27 -7.91 1.77
N ASP A 351 31.02 -8.97 1.46
CA ASP A 351 32.42 -8.94 1.06
C ASP A 351 32.64 -8.14 -0.25
N LEU A 352 31.86 -8.45 -1.29
CA LEU A 352 31.89 -7.69 -2.55
C LEU A 352 31.41 -6.26 -2.35
N ALA A 353 30.40 -6.05 -1.48
CA ALA A 353 29.93 -4.71 -1.16
C ALA A 353 31.02 -3.85 -0.50
N VAL A 354 31.82 -4.44 0.41
CA VAL A 354 32.96 -3.76 1.05
C VAL A 354 34.04 -3.41 0.02
N ALA A 355 34.40 -4.37 -0.84
CA ALA A 355 35.37 -4.16 -1.89
C ALA A 355 34.95 -3.05 -2.87
N ALA A 356 33.69 -3.06 -3.32
CA ALA A 356 33.15 -2.07 -4.24
C ALA A 356 33.03 -0.68 -3.58
N ALA A 357 32.59 -0.62 -2.33
CA ALA A 357 32.44 0.64 -1.60
C ALA A 357 33.79 1.29 -1.28
N GLY A 358 34.85 0.51 -1.07
CA GLY A 358 36.17 1.01 -0.65
C GLY A 358 36.09 1.73 0.70
N LEU A 359 35.28 1.20 1.63
CA LEU A 359 35.03 1.73 2.97
C LEU A 359 35.16 0.61 4.02
N PRO A 360 35.35 0.94 5.31
CA PRO A 360 35.44 -0.07 6.36
C PRO A 360 34.18 -0.96 6.45
N PRO A 361 34.28 -2.22 6.89
CA PRO A 361 33.14 -3.15 6.90
C PRO A 361 31.91 -2.69 7.72
N GLY A 362 32.09 -2.22 8.95
CA GLY A 362 30.96 -1.76 9.79
C GLY A 362 30.26 -0.54 9.21
N GLU A 363 31.04 0.28 8.55
CA GLU A 363 30.65 1.43 7.76
C GLU A 363 29.75 0.99 6.58
N VAL A 364 30.14 -0.03 5.82
CA VAL A 364 29.33 -0.56 4.70
C VAL A 364 28.09 -1.27 5.22
N ALA A 365 28.18 -2.04 6.29
CA ALA A 365 27.06 -2.77 6.88
C ALA A 365 25.89 -1.85 7.25
N GLY A 366 26.15 -0.73 7.95
CA GLY A 366 25.11 0.24 8.29
C GLY A 366 24.43 0.86 7.07
N ALA A 367 25.20 1.14 6.00
CA ALA A 367 24.65 1.63 4.74
C ALA A 367 23.83 0.57 4.00
N LEU A 368 24.25 -0.69 4.00
CA LEU A 368 23.49 -1.79 3.40
C LEU A 368 22.15 -2.00 4.11
N CYS A 369 22.12 -1.93 5.44
CA CYS A 369 20.87 -1.96 6.21
C CYS A 369 19.92 -0.84 5.77
N GLU A 370 20.40 0.40 5.69
CA GLU A 370 19.61 1.54 5.24
C GLU A 370 19.08 1.34 3.80
N LEU A 371 19.89 0.82 2.88
CA LEU A 371 19.48 0.56 1.50
C LEU A 371 18.41 -0.54 1.37
N VAL A 372 18.49 -1.58 2.22
CA VAL A 372 17.45 -2.62 2.30
C VAL A 372 16.17 -2.04 2.92
N GLU A 373 16.29 -1.28 4.01
CA GLU A 373 15.15 -0.60 4.62
C GLU A 373 14.42 0.30 3.63
N MET A 374 15.15 1.04 2.79
CA MET A 374 14.62 1.94 1.76
C MET A 374 14.18 1.22 0.47
N SER A 375 14.19 -0.12 0.46
CA SER A 375 13.86 -0.96 -0.70
C SER A 375 14.65 -0.62 -1.98
N LEU A 376 15.85 -0.07 -1.84
CA LEU A 376 16.80 0.16 -2.94
C LEU A 376 17.70 -1.07 -3.17
N LEU A 377 17.83 -1.90 -2.14
CA LEU A 377 18.32 -3.28 -2.21
C LEU A 377 17.23 -4.23 -1.71
N SER A 378 17.24 -5.45 -2.22
CA SER A 378 16.42 -6.57 -1.74
C SER A 378 17.30 -7.68 -1.19
N VAL A 379 16.75 -8.50 -0.30
CA VAL A 379 17.41 -9.74 0.11
C VAL A 379 17.23 -10.75 -1.02
N GLY A 380 18.33 -11.36 -1.47
CA GLY A 380 18.36 -12.38 -2.51
C GLY A 380 17.84 -13.74 -2.02
N PRO A 381 18.08 -14.82 -2.77
CA PRO A 381 17.58 -16.16 -2.45
C PRO A 381 18.06 -16.72 -1.10
N SER A 382 19.15 -16.18 -0.57
CA SER A 382 19.66 -16.51 0.75
C SER A 382 19.77 -15.25 1.61
N PRO A 383 19.56 -15.33 2.95
CA PRO A 383 19.53 -14.17 3.83
C PRO A 383 20.80 -13.31 3.85
N THR A 384 21.92 -13.85 3.38
CA THR A 384 23.23 -13.17 3.34
C THR A 384 23.54 -12.51 1.99
N ARG A 385 22.66 -12.68 1.00
CA ARG A 385 22.84 -12.11 -0.33
C ARG A 385 21.92 -10.92 -0.53
N LEU A 386 22.45 -9.88 -1.14
CA LEU A 386 21.75 -8.66 -1.48
C LEU A 386 21.64 -8.56 -2.99
N ARG A 387 20.58 -7.91 -3.47
CA ARG A 387 20.27 -7.78 -4.88
C ARG A 387 19.81 -6.38 -5.22
N PHE A 388 20.37 -5.84 -6.31
CA PHE A 388 19.80 -4.67 -6.97
C PHE A 388 18.65 -5.07 -7.89
N HIS A 389 17.64 -4.21 -7.97
CA HIS A 389 16.83 -4.17 -9.17
C HIS A 389 17.65 -3.58 -10.32
N ASP A 390 17.58 -4.16 -11.53
CA ASP A 390 18.42 -3.76 -12.66
C ASP A 390 18.35 -2.26 -12.97
N LEU A 391 17.15 -1.69 -13.03
CA LEU A 391 16.97 -0.25 -13.28
C LEU A 391 17.50 0.62 -12.12
N VAL A 392 17.49 0.12 -10.89
CA VAL A 392 18.06 0.83 -9.73
C VAL A 392 19.59 0.77 -9.78
N ARG A 393 20.18 -0.35 -10.22
CA ARG A 393 21.63 -0.46 -10.49
C ARG A 393 22.08 0.52 -11.57
N LEU A 394 21.31 0.67 -12.65
CA LEU A 394 21.61 1.65 -13.69
C LEU A 394 21.57 3.07 -13.15
N PHE A 395 20.57 3.40 -12.34
CA PHE A 395 20.50 4.71 -11.70
C PHE A 395 21.68 4.94 -10.73
N ALA A 396 22.06 3.93 -9.94
CA ALA A 396 23.26 3.98 -9.10
C ALA A 396 24.53 4.25 -9.92
N ARG A 397 24.64 3.64 -11.10
CA ARG A 397 25.78 3.84 -12.03
C ARG A 397 25.82 5.26 -12.59
N GLU A 398 24.69 5.82 -12.98
CA GLU A 398 24.64 7.21 -13.44
C GLU A 398 25.06 8.18 -12.34
N ARG A 399 24.57 7.95 -11.11
CA ARG A 399 25.00 8.71 -9.93
C ARG A 399 26.49 8.52 -9.65
N PHE A 400 27.03 7.30 -9.78
CA PHE A 400 28.47 7.03 -9.63
C PHE A 400 29.29 7.85 -10.62
N LEU A 401 28.89 7.90 -11.89
CA LEU A 401 29.58 8.68 -12.91
C LEU A 401 29.47 10.20 -12.69
N ALA A 402 28.31 10.67 -12.22
CA ALA A 402 28.04 12.09 -12.00
C ALA A 402 28.67 12.65 -10.71
N ASP A 403 28.59 11.90 -9.60
CA ASP A 403 28.92 12.41 -8.27
C ASP A 403 30.33 12.04 -7.79
N GLU A 404 30.94 10.96 -8.30
CA GLU A 404 32.29 10.55 -7.89
C GLU A 404 33.36 11.12 -8.86
N PRO A 405 34.41 11.77 -8.33
CA PRO A 405 35.51 12.27 -9.16
C PRO A 405 36.19 11.15 -9.96
N GLU A 406 36.62 11.43 -11.20
CA GLU A 406 37.23 10.43 -12.10
C GLU A 406 38.34 9.62 -11.43
N ARG A 407 39.31 10.29 -10.77
CA ARG A 407 40.39 9.62 -10.02
C ARG A 407 39.90 8.66 -8.94
N THR A 408 38.78 8.99 -8.29
CA THR A 408 38.17 8.10 -7.28
C THR A 408 37.53 6.90 -7.96
N ARG A 409 36.89 7.09 -9.13
CA ARG A 409 36.29 6.02 -9.90
C ARG A 409 37.33 5.02 -10.41
N GLU A 410 38.43 5.51 -10.97
CA GLU A 410 39.56 4.67 -11.43
C GLU A 410 40.12 3.82 -10.28
N ARG A 411 40.49 4.47 -9.17
CA ARG A 411 41.02 3.78 -7.99
C ARG A 411 40.06 2.70 -7.45
N LEU A 412 38.76 2.98 -7.41
CA LEU A 412 37.76 2.01 -6.93
C LEU A 412 37.61 0.84 -7.90
N ARG A 413 37.63 1.07 -9.22
CA ARG A 413 37.61 0.01 -10.22
C ARG A 413 38.83 -0.89 -10.10
N ASP A 414 40.02 -0.31 -10.00
CA ASP A 414 41.27 -1.05 -9.88
C ASP A 414 41.31 -1.89 -8.60
N SER A 415 40.90 -1.28 -7.47
CA SER A 415 40.81 -1.96 -6.18
C SER A 415 39.79 -3.10 -6.19
N PHE A 416 38.63 -2.89 -6.80
CA PHE A 416 37.58 -3.90 -6.90
C PHE A 416 38.03 -5.06 -7.79
N HIS A 417 38.59 -4.77 -8.98
CA HIS A 417 39.09 -5.79 -9.89
C HIS A 417 40.22 -6.63 -9.25
N SER A 418 41.13 -5.98 -8.51
CA SER A 418 42.18 -6.67 -7.76
C SER A 418 41.61 -7.63 -6.71
N HIS A 419 40.55 -7.21 -6.01
CA HIS A 419 39.85 -8.06 -5.04
C HIS A 419 39.18 -9.27 -5.69
N GLU A 420 38.52 -9.09 -6.85
CA GLU A 420 37.93 -10.20 -7.61
C GLU A 420 38.98 -11.22 -8.06
N LEU A 421 40.12 -10.76 -8.58
CA LEU A 421 41.22 -11.65 -8.99
C LEU A 421 41.78 -12.46 -7.81
N MET A 422 41.97 -11.82 -6.65
CA MET A 422 42.45 -12.50 -5.44
C MET A 422 41.46 -13.54 -4.93
N THR A 423 40.17 -13.20 -4.86
CA THR A 423 39.12 -14.11 -4.36
C THR A 423 38.83 -15.25 -5.34
N ALA A 424 38.88 -15.01 -6.66
CA ALA A 424 38.82 -16.04 -7.68
C ALA A 424 40.04 -16.99 -7.62
N GLY A 425 41.23 -16.46 -7.36
CA GLY A 425 42.45 -17.24 -7.14
C GLY A 425 42.40 -18.13 -5.89
N VAL A 426 41.80 -17.64 -4.80
CA VAL A 426 41.59 -18.41 -3.55
C VAL A 426 40.51 -19.49 -3.75
N ARG A 427 39.43 -19.22 -4.47
CA ARG A 427 38.41 -20.24 -4.82
C ARG A 427 38.97 -21.35 -5.71
N ARG A 428 39.90 -21.04 -6.61
CA ARG A 428 40.62 -22.05 -7.41
C ARG A 428 41.67 -22.85 -6.62
N ARG A 429 42.14 -22.33 -5.48
CA ARG A 429 43.17 -22.95 -4.63
C ARG A 429 42.62 -23.71 -3.41
N SER A 430 41.31 -23.78 -3.20
CA SER A 430 40.71 -24.69 -2.21
C SER A 430 40.37 -26.03 -2.87
N PRO A 431 41.14 -27.11 -2.65
CA PRO A 431 40.77 -28.45 -3.09
C PRO A 431 39.63 -28.96 -2.19
N ARG A 432 38.75 -29.77 -2.77
CA ARG A 432 37.70 -30.55 -2.11
C ARG A 432 38.12 -30.99 -0.70
N VAL A 433 37.43 -30.50 0.34
CA VAL A 433 37.41 -31.20 1.63
C VAL A 433 36.57 -32.46 1.44
N SER A 434 37.23 -33.57 1.73
CA SER A 434 36.83 -34.95 1.56
C SER A 434 35.50 -35.31 2.23
N ARG A 435 34.68 -36.08 1.51
CA ARG A 435 33.73 -37.04 2.09
C ARG A 435 34.47 -37.95 3.07
N ALA A 436 34.17 -37.82 4.36
CA ALA A 436 34.59 -38.78 5.38
C ALA A 436 33.55 -38.85 6.51
N GLU A 437 32.26 -38.95 6.16
CA GLU A 437 31.20 -39.35 7.09
C GLU A 437 30.18 -40.18 6.32
N ASP A 438 30.51 -41.44 6.07
CA ASP A 438 29.51 -42.47 5.74
C ASP A 438 30.12 -43.87 5.94
N ARG A 439 30.39 -44.21 7.21
CA ARG A 439 30.66 -45.60 7.59
C ARG A 439 30.32 -45.90 9.06
N VAL A 440 29.16 -45.43 9.53
CA VAL A 440 28.49 -45.98 10.72
C VAL A 440 26.97 -45.86 10.52
N ALA A 441 26.39 -46.70 9.66
CA ALA A 441 24.98 -47.09 9.73
C ALA A 441 24.70 -48.13 8.64
N ARG A 442 24.01 -49.23 9.02
CA ARG A 442 23.72 -50.47 8.26
C ARG A 442 24.92 -51.43 8.34
N THR A 443 24.89 -52.48 9.15
CA THR A 443 23.86 -53.52 9.17
C THR A 443 23.74 -54.15 10.57
N SER A 444 22.68 -53.80 11.28
CA SER A 444 22.15 -54.55 12.43
C SER A 444 20.63 -54.60 12.25
N ALA A 445 20.16 -55.42 11.31
CA ALA A 445 18.77 -55.83 11.16
C ALA A 445 18.66 -56.83 10.00
N THR A 446 18.97 -58.10 10.26
CA THR A 446 18.38 -59.26 9.55
C THR A 446 18.71 -60.50 10.35
N GLU A 447 17.86 -60.76 11.33
CA GLU A 447 17.49 -62.06 11.92
C GLU A 447 16.19 -61.71 12.63
N THR A 448 15.02 -62.10 12.13
CA THR A 448 14.37 -63.33 12.58
C THR A 448 13.09 -63.57 11.74
N GLU A 449 12.90 -64.83 11.34
CA GLU A 449 11.65 -65.55 11.00
C GLU A 449 10.93 -65.33 9.65
N ALA A 450 10.47 -66.35 8.91
CA ALA A 450 10.41 -67.80 9.18
C ALA A 450 10.23 -68.61 7.87
N ASP A 451 10.60 -69.89 7.95
CA ASP A 451 10.29 -71.01 7.06
C ASP A 451 8.78 -71.18 6.78
N ASP A 452 8.40 -71.59 5.56
CA ASP A 452 7.82 -72.91 5.24
C ASP A 452 7.11 -72.92 3.86
N GLU A 453 7.24 -74.09 3.20
CA GLU A 453 6.71 -74.57 1.89
C GLU A 453 7.42 -74.19 0.57
#